data_AF-A0A3E0WRI7-F1
#
_entry.id   AF-A0A3E0WRI7-F1
#
_cell.length_a   1.000
_cell.length_b   1.000
_cell.length_c   1.000
_cell.angle_alpha   90.00
_cell.angle_beta   90.00
_cell.angle_gamma   90.00
#
_symmetry.space_group_name_H-M   'P 1'
#
loop_
_entity.id
_entity.type
_entity.pdbx_description
1 polymer ?
#
loop_
_entity_poly.entity_id
_entity_poly.type
_entity_poly.pdbx_seq_one_letter_code
_entity_poly.pdbx_strand_id
1 'polypeptide(L)'
;MERSVSMSILNLRQAMNQAATVFGKKNNLQFIPASLQRIYVVNTQILSSLITTTTLRSPFIQKKVITNKTNQPTSEFITFEQDIQNIIFSKTINGYKLGVQESKLEQVEVLFSRFQVSIPIVFRYNVSNETEYIISNIIHWSDGISVFVPPKTKTTIYYIINVGDFAQDIEFQMTVGGTLLFNYPNMPDKKVTVHLTDKGAGDESIGDILKRLYSLNLTAYNSQLNMIGSIRLRGTLGINSLFIIQNNPLGQIPLPTKTQTIPSKTSTNNLFL
;
A
#
# COMPACT_ATOMS: atom_id res chain seq x y z
N MET A 1 -3.58 5.63 33.59
CA MET A 1 -3.82 5.57 32.13
C MET A 1 -2.46 5.37 31.48
N GLU A 2 -1.99 4.12 31.44
CA GLU A 2 -0.67 3.81 30.89
C GLU A 2 -0.73 3.94 29.37
N ARG A 3 0.02 4.92 28.85
CA ARG A 3 0.27 5.02 27.41
C ARG A 3 1.00 3.75 27.00
N SER A 4 0.33 2.86 26.26
CA SER A 4 1.00 1.79 25.55
C SER A 4 2.06 2.44 24.67
N VAL A 5 3.33 2.26 25.01
CA VAL A 5 4.43 2.60 24.10
C VAL A 5 4.24 1.69 22.90
N SER A 6 3.65 2.24 21.84
CA SER A 6 3.57 1.60 20.54
C SER A 6 5.00 1.38 20.07
N MET A 7 5.57 0.21 20.33
CA MET A 7 6.80 -0.22 19.69
C MET A 7 6.47 -0.51 18.23
N SER A 8 6.64 0.51 17.40
CA SER A 8 6.48 0.48 15.95
C SER A 8 7.22 -0.68 15.30
N ILE A 9 8.41 -1.04 15.81
CA ILE A 9 9.16 -2.24 15.41
C ILE A 9 9.57 -3.04 16.64
N LEU A 10 8.96 -4.21 16.83
CA LEU A 10 9.28 -5.09 17.96
C LEU A 10 10.54 -5.91 17.69
N ASN A 11 11.52 -5.86 18.59
CA ASN A 11 12.66 -6.78 18.56
C ASN A 11 12.23 -8.18 19.03
N LEU A 12 11.98 -9.09 18.07
CA LEU A 12 11.47 -10.42 18.37
C LEU A 12 12.46 -11.28 19.14
N ARG A 13 13.78 -11.09 18.99
CA ARG A 13 14.76 -11.87 19.76
C ARG A 13 14.65 -11.56 21.25
N GLN A 14 14.56 -10.27 21.60
CA GLN A 14 14.37 -9.84 22.97
C GLN A 14 13.00 -10.27 23.52
N ALA A 15 11.96 -10.12 22.71
CA ALA A 15 10.60 -10.48 23.09
C ALA A 15 10.44 -11.98 23.35
N MET A 16 11.01 -12.82 22.49
CA MET A 16 11.04 -14.27 22.68
C MET A 16 11.92 -14.69 23.85
N ASN A 17 13.05 -14.01 24.12
CA ASN A 17 13.86 -14.29 25.29
C ASN A 17 13.04 -14.13 26.59
N GLN A 18 12.26 -13.06 26.69
CA GLN A 18 11.38 -12.82 27.84
C GLN A 18 10.25 -13.85 27.92
N ALA A 19 9.57 -14.12 26.81
CA ALA A 19 8.49 -15.10 26.77
C ALA A 19 8.97 -16.53 27.12
N ALA A 20 10.12 -16.94 26.58
CA ALA A 20 10.73 -18.24 26.87
C ALA A 20 11.20 -18.35 28.33
N THR A 21 11.73 -17.27 28.91
CA THR A 21 12.11 -17.26 30.33
C THR A 21 10.87 -17.45 31.24
N VAL A 22 9.76 -16.80 30.92
CA VAL A 22 8.48 -16.97 31.63
C VAL A 22 7.95 -18.40 31.46
N PHE A 23 7.98 -18.94 30.24
CA PHE A 23 7.60 -20.32 29.96
C PHE A 23 8.45 -21.30 30.79
N GLY A 24 9.77 -21.13 30.79
CA GLY A 24 10.70 -21.96 31.54
C GLY A 24 10.37 -21.98 33.03
N LYS A 25 10.20 -20.80 33.64
CA LYS A 25 9.84 -20.67 35.05
C LYS A 25 8.53 -21.39 35.40
N LYS A 26 7.50 -21.29 34.55
CA LYS A 26 6.21 -21.96 34.77
C LYS A 26 6.29 -23.49 34.66
N ASN A 27 7.27 -24.01 33.92
CA ASN A 27 7.42 -25.44 33.64
C ASN A 27 8.58 -26.09 34.42
N ASN A 28 9.18 -25.40 35.39
CA ASN A 28 10.39 -25.84 36.09
C ASN A 28 11.54 -26.19 35.13
N LEU A 29 11.72 -25.36 34.11
CA LEU A 29 12.72 -25.47 33.07
C LEU A 29 13.60 -24.21 33.02
N GLN A 30 14.89 -24.39 32.73
CA GLN A 30 15.84 -23.29 32.53
C GLN A 30 16.02 -23.04 31.03
N PHE A 31 15.62 -21.85 30.57
CA PHE A 31 15.78 -21.47 29.16
C PHE A 31 17.26 -21.33 28.77
N ILE A 32 17.61 -21.78 27.56
CA ILE A 32 18.95 -21.61 26.97
C ILE A 32 18.90 -20.48 25.93
N PRO A 33 19.36 -19.26 26.24
CA PRO A 33 19.20 -18.10 25.35
C PRO A 33 19.85 -18.26 23.98
N ALA A 34 20.96 -19.01 23.89
CA ALA A 34 21.61 -19.32 22.62
C ALA A 34 20.68 -20.03 21.61
N SER A 35 19.63 -20.72 22.09
CA SER A 35 18.66 -21.37 21.20
C SER A 35 17.79 -20.40 20.40
N LEU A 36 17.77 -19.09 20.73
CA LEU A 36 17.09 -18.07 19.91
C LEU A 36 17.62 -18.00 18.46
N GLN A 37 18.84 -18.47 18.21
CA GLN A 37 19.39 -18.55 16.85
C GLN A 37 18.68 -19.58 15.97
N ARG A 38 17.87 -20.47 16.57
CA ARG A 38 17.05 -21.48 15.87
C ARG A 38 15.68 -20.94 15.46
N ILE A 39 15.36 -19.69 15.80
CA ILE A 39 14.15 -19.02 15.35
C ILE A 39 14.44 -18.29 14.06
N TYR A 40 13.57 -18.49 13.07
CA TYR A 40 13.71 -17.93 11.73
C TYR A 40 12.35 -17.49 11.17
N VAL A 41 12.40 -16.56 10.22
CA VAL A 41 11.23 -16.15 9.45
C VAL A 41 11.00 -17.20 8.37
N VAL A 42 9.79 -17.77 8.34
CA VAL A 42 9.36 -18.75 7.34
C VAL A 42 8.83 -18.02 6.10
N ASN A 43 7.96 -17.03 6.31
CA ASN A 43 7.34 -16.27 5.24
C ASN A 43 6.99 -14.85 5.70
N THR A 44 6.84 -13.93 4.75
CA THR A 44 6.24 -12.61 4.96
C THR A 44 5.46 -12.25 3.70
N GLN A 45 4.17 -11.96 3.85
CA GLN A 45 3.25 -11.70 2.73
C GLN A 45 2.23 -10.62 3.09
N ILE A 46 1.77 -9.87 2.10
CA ILE A 46 0.66 -8.91 2.26
C ILE A 46 -0.67 -9.68 2.35
N LEU A 47 -1.60 -9.22 3.20
CA LEU A 47 -2.91 -9.85 3.38
C LEU A 47 -4.00 -9.26 2.48
N SER A 48 -3.92 -7.96 2.16
CA SER A 48 -4.86 -7.29 1.24
C SER A 48 -4.14 -6.80 0.00
N SER A 49 -4.59 -7.26 -1.16
CA SER A 49 -4.11 -6.81 -2.45
C SER A 49 -4.85 -5.59 -2.99
N LEU A 50 -5.87 -5.06 -2.28
CA LEU A 50 -6.73 -3.98 -2.78
C LEU A 50 -6.84 -2.81 -1.79
N ILE A 51 -6.58 -1.61 -2.30
CA ILE A 51 -6.79 -0.32 -1.66
C ILE A 51 -7.95 0.36 -2.37
N THR A 52 -8.97 0.81 -1.65
CA THR A 52 -10.09 1.53 -2.24
C THR A 52 -10.07 2.99 -1.80
N THR A 53 -10.11 3.91 -2.76
CA THR A 53 -10.13 5.35 -2.49
C THR A 53 -11.23 6.05 -3.29
N THR A 54 -11.76 7.12 -2.69
CA THR A 54 -12.65 8.11 -3.34
C THR A 54 -11.97 9.46 -3.46
N THR A 55 -10.74 9.60 -2.94
CA THR A 55 -10.05 10.88 -2.80
C THR A 55 -9.52 11.33 -4.15
N LEU A 56 -9.92 12.53 -4.56
CA LEU A 56 -9.45 13.17 -5.78
C LEU A 56 -8.57 14.36 -5.45
N ARG A 57 -7.61 14.60 -6.34
CA ARG A 57 -6.86 15.85 -6.40
C ARG A 57 -7.47 16.75 -7.47
N SER A 58 -7.13 18.05 -7.43
CA SER A 58 -7.43 18.94 -8.54
C SER A 58 -6.90 18.35 -9.84
N PRO A 59 -7.74 18.18 -10.87
CA PRO A 59 -7.31 17.60 -12.12
C PRO A 59 -6.36 18.56 -12.86
N PHE A 60 -5.54 18.00 -13.74
CA PHE A 60 -4.83 18.81 -14.72
C PHE A 60 -5.80 19.21 -15.82
N ILE A 61 -5.86 20.50 -16.13
CA ILE A 61 -6.76 21.05 -17.15
C ILE A 61 -5.95 21.88 -18.13
N GLN A 62 -5.90 21.42 -19.38
CA GLN A 62 -5.42 22.20 -20.51
C GLN A 62 -6.61 22.71 -21.32
N LYS A 63 -6.44 23.88 -21.96
CA LYS A 63 -7.51 24.55 -22.69
C LYS A 63 -7.04 24.99 -24.05
N LYS A 64 -7.80 24.66 -25.10
CA LYS A 64 -7.65 25.22 -26.44
C LYS A 64 -8.94 25.90 -26.87
N VAL A 65 -8.84 27.04 -27.53
CA VAL A 65 -9.98 27.80 -28.03
C VAL A 65 -9.84 27.94 -29.54
N ILE A 66 -10.89 27.56 -30.26
CA ILE A 66 -11.02 27.75 -31.70
C ILE A 66 -12.19 28.67 -31.94
N THR A 67 -12.04 29.63 -32.85
CA THR A 67 -13.11 30.56 -33.20
C THR A 67 -13.34 30.50 -34.70
N ASN A 68 -14.51 29.99 -35.10
CA ASN A 68 -14.94 30.03 -36.49
C ASN A 68 -15.83 31.26 -36.71
N LYS A 69 -15.26 32.28 -37.37
CA LYS A 69 -15.99 33.50 -37.74
C LYS A 69 -16.70 33.39 -39.09
N THR A 70 -16.53 32.29 -39.81
CA THR A 70 -17.06 32.11 -41.16
C THR A 70 -18.51 31.60 -41.12
N ASN A 71 -19.16 31.60 -42.28
CA ASN A 71 -20.51 31.03 -42.47
C ASN A 71 -20.48 29.52 -42.75
N GLN A 72 -19.30 28.91 -42.87
CA GLN A 72 -19.11 27.49 -43.14
C GLN A 72 -18.47 26.81 -41.92
N PRO A 73 -18.77 25.55 -41.64
CA PRO A 73 -18.12 24.84 -40.55
C PRO A 73 -16.63 24.59 -40.85
N THR A 74 -15.82 24.45 -39.81
CA THR A 74 -14.40 24.06 -39.91
C THR A 74 -14.14 22.81 -39.09
N SER A 75 -13.18 22.00 -39.50
CA SER A 75 -12.72 20.83 -38.74
C SER A 75 -11.24 21.01 -38.42
N GLU A 76 -10.88 20.82 -37.16
CA GLU A 76 -9.50 20.90 -36.71
C GLU A 76 -9.14 19.66 -35.89
N PHE A 77 -7.93 19.14 -36.10
CA PHE A 77 -7.35 18.12 -35.24
C PHE A 77 -6.49 18.80 -34.18
N ILE A 78 -6.68 18.43 -32.93
CA ILE A 78 -6.01 19.02 -31.78
C ILE A 78 -5.33 17.92 -30.99
N THR A 79 -4.07 18.13 -30.64
CA THR A 79 -3.32 17.26 -29.71
C THR A 79 -3.05 18.02 -28.42
N PHE A 80 -3.11 17.31 -27.29
CA PHE A 80 -2.69 17.77 -25.98
C PHE A 80 -1.67 16.79 -25.40
N GLU A 81 -0.66 17.33 -24.73
CA GLU A 81 0.42 16.57 -24.10
C GLU A 81 0.65 17.06 -22.68
N GLN A 82 0.76 16.15 -21.72
CA GLN A 82 0.98 16.46 -20.32
C GLN A 82 1.71 15.34 -19.59
N ASP A 83 2.76 15.69 -18.87
CA ASP A 83 3.43 14.77 -17.95
C ASP A 83 2.79 14.83 -16.57
N ILE A 84 2.55 13.67 -15.96
CA ILE A 84 2.08 13.53 -14.58
C ILE A 84 3.03 12.65 -13.81
N GLN A 85 3.53 13.15 -12.67
CA GLN A 85 4.33 12.37 -11.76
C GLN A 85 3.42 11.54 -10.85
N ASN A 86 3.46 10.22 -11.02
CA ASN A 86 2.94 9.26 -10.06
C ASN A 86 3.98 9.10 -8.94
N ILE A 87 3.52 9.13 -7.69
CA ILE A 87 4.38 8.96 -6.52
C ILE A 87 3.72 8.06 -5.49
N ILE A 88 4.48 7.12 -4.94
CA ILE A 88 4.06 6.16 -3.94
C ILE A 88 5.06 6.21 -2.79
N PHE A 89 4.52 6.32 -1.59
CA PHE A 89 5.24 6.24 -0.33
C PHE A 89 4.78 5.01 0.43
N SER A 90 5.73 4.34 1.06
CA SER A 90 5.48 3.12 1.83
C SER A 90 6.34 3.11 3.08
N LYS A 91 5.71 2.84 4.23
CA LYS A 91 6.39 2.83 5.53
C LYS A 91 5.78 1.76 6.43
N THR A 92 6.59 0.89 7.00
CA THR A 92 6.14 -0.04 8.06
C THR A 92 5.76 0.77 9.32
N ILE A 93 4.54 0.55 9.82
CA ILE A 93 4.02 1.20 11.04
C ILE A 93 4.15 0.26 12.23
N ASN A 94 3.73 -1.00 12.05
CA ASN A 94 3.89 -2.07 13.02
C ASN A 94 4.65 -3.20 12.37
N GLY A 95 5.83 -3.51 12.91
CA GLY A 95 6.71 -4.51 12.35
C GLY A 95 7.50 -5.27 13.38
N TYR A 96 8.37 -6.13 12.87
CA TYR A 96 9.07 -7.13 13.65
C TYR A 96 10.49 -7.25 13.14
N LYS A 97 11.46 -7.22 14.06
CA LYS A 97 12.87 -7.40 13.78
C LYS A 97 13.36 -8.73 14.33
N LEU A 98 13.71 -9.66 13.44
CA LEU A 98 14.35 -10.94 13.77
C LEU A 98 15.68 -11.08 13.03
N GLY A 99 16.69 -10.33 13.48
CA GLY A 99 17.98 -10.23 12.78
C GLY A 99 17.98 -9.15 11.70
N VAL A 100 18.72 -9.38 10.60
CA VAL A 100 18.72 -8.53 9.41
C VAL A 100 17.68 -9.07 8.44
N GLN A 101 16.70 -8.25 8.09
CA GLN A 101 15.69 -8.57 7.08
C GLN A 101 15.82 -7.58 5.94
N GLU A 102 15.86 -8.10 4.72
CA GLU A 102 15.94 -7.27 3.52
C GLU A 102 14.59 -6.63 3.19
N SER A 103 14.63 -5.54 2.44
CA SER A 103 13.42 -4.93 1.91
C SER A 103 12.79 -5.83 0.84
N LYS A 104 11.47 -5.93 0.84
CA LYS A 104 10.69 -6.66 -0.15
C LYS A 104 10.00 -5.71 -1.12
N LEU A 105 9.78 -6.16 -2.35
CA LEU A 105 8.90 -5.54 -3.34
C LEU A 105 7.60 -6.33 -3.40
N GLU A 106 6.47 -5.63 -3.39
CA GLU A 106 5.14 -6.22 -3.47
C GLU A 106 4.24 -5.37 -4.37
N GLN A 107 3.17 -5.99 -4.86
CA GLN A 107 2.17 -5.33 -5.71
C GLN A 107 0.80 -5.34 -5.04
N VAL A 108 0.11 -4.20 -5.10
CA VAL A 108 -1.31 -4.05 -4.72
C VAL A 108 -2.05 -3.25 -5.79
N GLU A 109 -3.37 -3.31 -5.80
CA GLU A 109 -4.23 -2.51 -6.67
C GLU A 109 -4.84 -1.34 -5.90
N VAL A 110 -4.88 -0.16 -6.53
CA VAL A 110 -5.58 1.02 -6.03
C VAL A 110 -6.82 1.25 -6.88
N LEU A 111 -7.99 0.98 -6.32
CA LEU A 111 -9.29 1.23 -6.94
C LEU A 111 -9.76 2.67 -6.64
N PHE A 112 -9.78 3.50 -7.67
CA PHE A 112 -10.46 4.78 -7.68
C PHE A 112 -11.95 4.58 -7.96
N SER A 113 -12.69 4.23 -6.90
CA SER A 113 -14.10 3.81 -6.96
C SER A 113 -15.02 4.79 -7.70
N ARG A 114 -14.75 6.10 -7.63
CA ARG A 114 -15.53 7.12 -8.37
C ARG A 114 -15.44 6.97 -9.89
N PHE A 115 -14.33 6.44 -10.40
CA PHE A 115 -14.11 6.22 -11.83
C PHE A 115 -14.20 4.74 -12.22
N GLN A 116 -14.31 3.83 -11.25
CA GLN A 116 -14.24 2.38 -11.46
C GLN A 116 -12.95 1.96 -12.19
N VAL A 117 -11.83 2.62 -11.84
CA VAL A 117 -10.50 2.36 -12.40
C VAL A 117 -9.60 1.80 -11.31
N SER A 118 -9.02 0.62 -11.56
CA SER A 118 -7.98 0.03 -10.72
C SER A 118 -6.61 0.27 -11.33
N ILE A 119 -5.66 0.76 -10.53
CA ILE A 119 -4.27 0.97 -10.94
C ILE A 119 -3.37 0.08 -10.09
N PRO A 120 -2.66 -0.90 -10.68
CA PRO A 120 -1.68 -1.69 -9.96
C PRO A 120 -0.45 -0.84 -9.61
N ILE A 121 -0.02 -0.92 -8.36
CA ILE A 121 1.15 -0.24 -7.84
C ILE A 121 2.13 -1.26 -7.26
N VAL A 122 3.43 -1.05 -7.50
CA VAL A 122 4.50 -1.77 -6.82
C VAL A 122 5.10 -0.86 -5.75
N PHE A 123 5.33 -1.40 -4.56
CA PHE A 123 5.95 -0.68 -3.45
C PHE A 123 7.01 -1.52 -2.75
N ARG A 124 7.90 -0.83 -2.03
CA ARG A 124 8.99 -1.45 -1.25
C ARG A 124 8.71 -1.28 0.23
N TYR A 125 8.93 -2.31 1.03
CA TYR A 125 8.85 -2.18 2.49
C TYR A 125 9.86 -3.07 3.18
N ASN A 126 10.12 -2.79 4.45
CA ASN A 126 10.95 -3.63 5.29
C ASN A 126 10.27 -3.78 6.65
N VAL A 127 9.89 -5.01 7.00
CA VAL A 127 9.16 -5.28 8.26
C VAL A 127 9.99 -5.00 9.51
N SER A 128 11.31 -4.85 9.38
CA SER A 128 12.26 -4.72 10.50
C SER A 128 12.71 -3.28 10.77
N ASN A 129 12.20 -2.29 10.04
CA ASN A 129 12.49 -0.89 10.26
C ASN A 129 11.36 0.03 9.77
N GLU A 130 11.48 1.30 10.11
CA GLU A 130 10.54 2.36 9.74
C GLU A 130 10.99 3.19 8.53
N THR A 131 11.93 2.68 7.73
CA THR A 131 12.42 3.43 6.56
C THR A 131 11.26 3.68 5.60
N GLU A 132 11.02 4.95 5.26
CA GLU A 132 10.06 5.31 4.23
C GLU A 132 10.70 5.12 2.86
N TYR A 133 10.06 4.33 2.01
CA TYR A 133 10.47 4.12 0.63
C TYR A 133 9.58 4.95 -0.29
N ILE A 134 10.20 5.59 -1.27
CA ILE A 134 9.55 6.45 -2.27
C ILE A 134 9.82 5.87 -3.65
N ILE A 135 8.75 5.65 -4.41
CA ILE A 135 8.81 5.28 -5.83
C ILE A 135 8.07 6.36 -6.59
N SER A 136 8.71 6.89 -7.63
CA SER A 136 8.08 7.87 -8.51
C SER A 136 8.32 7.52 -9.97
N ASN A 137 7.32 7.74 -10.80
CA ASN A 137 7.37 7.54 -12.24
C ASN A 137 6.64 8.70 -12.94
N ILE A 138 7.13 9.12 -14.10
CA ILE A 138 6.46 10.13 -14.92
C ILE A 138 5.67 9.42 -16.01
N ILE A 139 4.35 9.61 -16.02
CA ILE A 139 3.47 9.14 -17.09
C ILE A 139 3.25 10.29 -18.07
N HIS A 140 3.59 10.04 -19.33
CA HIS A 140 3.31 10.96 -20.42
C HIS A 140 1.90 10.71 -20.99
N TRP A 141 1.03 11.71 -20.91
CA TRP A 141 -0.31 11.68 -21.48
C TRP A 141 -0.34 12.48 -22.78
N SER A 142 -0.49 11.81 -23.92
CA SER A 142 -0.67 12.44 -25.22
C SER A 142 -1.95 11.95 -25.87
N ASP A 143 -2.92 12.85 -26.06
CA ASP A 143 -4.23 12.55 -26.64
C ASP A 143 -4.62 13.57 -27.70
N GLY A 144 -5.30 13.10 -28.76
CA GLY A 144 -5.76 13.92 -29.86
C GLY A 144 -7.25 13.75 -30.14
N ILE A 145 -7.88 14.81 -30.63
CA ILE A 145 -9.30 14.83 -30.99
C ILE A 145 -9.56 15.68 -32.23
N SER A 146 -10.39 15.16 -33.14
CA SER A 146 -10.98 15.94 -34.24
C SER A 146 -12.21 16.69 -33.73
N VAL A 147 -12.23 18.01 -33.92
CA VAL A 147 -13.33 18.87 -33.47
C VAL A 147 -13.95 19.57 -34.65
N PHE A 148 -15.25 19.37 -34.81
CA PHE A 148 -16.06 20.12 -35.76
C PHE A 148 -16.57 21.41 -35.11
N VAL A 149 -16.17 22.55 -35.66
CA VAL A 149 -16.51 23.88 -35.18
C VAL A 149 -17.58 24.49 -36.09
N PRO A 150 -18.82 24.65 -35.59
CA PRO A 150 -19.90 25.23 -36.38
C PRO A 150 -19.59 26.66 -36.86
N PRO A 151 -20.30 27.14 -37.89
CA PRO A 151 -20.24 28.55 -38.29
C PRO A 151 -20.49 29.50 -37.12
N LYS A 152 -19.86 30.68 -37.15
CA LYS A 152 -20.05 31.75 -36.16
C LYS A 152 -20.03 31.24 -34.71
N THR A 153 -19.06 30.42 -34.33
CA THR A 153 -19.00 29.79 -33.01
C THR A 153 -17.59 29.85 -32.42
N LYS A 154 -17.50 30.08 -31.11
CA LYS A 154 -16.30 29.91 -30.29
C LYS A 154 -16.38 28.56 -29.58
N THR A 155 -15.56 27.62 -30.02
CA THR A 155 -15.42 26.30 -29.40
C THR A 155 -14.27 26.33 -28.41
N THR A 156 -14.54 25.93 -27.18
CA THR A 156 -13.53 25.74 -26.13
C THR A 156 -13.41 24.25 -25.85
N ILE A 157 -12.20 23.71 -26.01
CA ILE A 157 -11.87 22.33 -25.66
C ILE A 157 -11.05 22.35 -24.39
N TYR A 158 -11.53 21.60 -23.39
CA TYR A 158 -10.78 21.29 -22.19
C TYR A 158 -10.29 19.85 -22.29
N TYR A 159 -8.98 19.67 -22.14
CA TYR A 159 -8.39 18.36 -21.91
C TYR A 159 -8.14 18.21 -20.41
N ILE A 160 -8.77 17.21 -19.80
CA ILE A 160 -8.77 17.02 -18.35
C ILE A 160 -8.14 15.67 -18.05
N ILE A 161 -7.11 15.65 -17.20
CA ILE A 161 -6.58 14.42 -16.63
C ILE A 161 -6.93 14.38 -15.15
N ASN A 162 -7.72 13.39 -14.76
CA ASN A 162 -8.09 13.17 -13.38
C ASN A 162 -6.92 12.52 -12.63
N VAL A 163 -6.66 13.05 -11.45
CA VAL A 163 -5.60 12.58 -10.54
C VAL A 163 -6.25 12.30 -9.20
N GLY A 164 -5.81 11.25 -8.54
CA GLY A 164 -6.32 10.91 -7.22
C GLY A 164 -5.22 10.56 -6.26
N ASP A 165 -5.55 10.72 -4.99
CA ASP A 165 -4.69 10.36 -3.88
C ASP A 165 -5.24 9.11 -3.19
N PHE A 166 -4.35 8.34 -2.59
CA PHE A 166 -4.70 7.26 -1.69
C PHE A 166 -3.84 7.34 -0.44
N ALA A 167 -4.39 6.91 0.70
CA ALA A 167 -3.68 6.78 1.95
C ALA A 167 -4.39 5.70 2.78
N GLN A 168 -3.75 4.54 2.94
CA GLN A 168 -4.35 3.40 3.63
C GLN A 168 -3.28 2.57 4.32
N ASP A 169 -3.63 2.02 5.48
CA ASP A 169 -2.86 0.95 6.11
C ASP A 169 -3.26 -0.38 5.51
N ILE A 170 -2.26 -1.14 5.09
CA ILE A 170 -2.41 -2.53 4.69
C ILE A 170 -1.72 -3.43 5.71
N GLU A 171 -2.27 -4.63 5.89
CA GLU A 171 -1.70 -5.63 6.78
C GLU A 171 -0.76 -6.56 6.04
N PHE A 172 0.27 -7.01 6.74
CA PHE A 172 1.11 -8.12 6.31
C PHE A 172 1.14 -9.18 7.41
N GLN A 173 1.30 -10.43 7.00
CA GLN A 173 1.54 -11.55 7.91
C GLN A 173 3.01 -11.96 7.82
N MET A 174 3.68 -12.00 8.96
CA MET A 174 4.98 -12.64 9.10
C MET A 174 4.83 -13.96 9.86
N THR A 175 5.23 -15.05 9.22
CA THR A 175 5.24 -16.39 9.83
C THR A 175 6.62 -16.69 10.38
N VAL A 176 6.69 -17.01 11.67
CA VAL A 176 7.94 -17.35 12.37
C VAL A 176 7.89 -18.77 12.88
N GLY A 177 8.96 -19.51 12.63
CA GLY A 177 9.12 -20.89 13.04
C GLY A 177 10.42 -21.12 13.80
N GLY A 178 10.55 -22.32 14.35
CA GLY A 178 11.74 -22.75 15.07
C GLY A 178 11.42 -23.42 16.39
N THR A 179 12.48 -23.76 17.12
CA THR A 179 12.39 -24.40 18.42
C THR A 179 13.34 -23.74 19.41
N LEU A 180 12.95 -23.74 20.67
CA LEU A 180 13.76 -23.27 21.78
C LEU A 180 14.21 -24.45 22.64
N LEU A 181 15.36 -24.30 23.27
CA LEU A 181 15.93 -25.31 24.15
C LEU A 181 15.84 -24.90 25.60
N PHE A 182 15.56 -25.89 26.43
CA PHE A 182 15.46 -25.77 27.87
C PHE A 182 16.21 -26.92 28.55
N ASN A 183 16.77 -26.66 29.72
CA ASN A 183 17.36 -27.69 30.59
C ASN A 183 16.45 -27.94 31.80
N TYR A 184 16.51 -29.15 32.35
CA TYR A 184 16.02 -29.39 33.69
C TYR A 184 17.02 -28.84 34.71
N PRO A 185 16.59 -28.04 35.71
CA PRO A 185 17.48 -27.47 36.71
C PRO A 185 18.35 -28.51 37.44
N ASN A 186 17.81 -29.72 37.67
CA ASN A 186 18.48 -30.81 38.38
C ASN A 186 19.20 -31.81 37.44
N MET A 187 19.08 -31.64 36.12
CA MET A 187 19.73 -32.49 35.11
C MET A 187 20.13 -31.63 33.90
N PRO A 188 21.16 -30.76 34.03
CA PRO A 188 21.51 -29.76 33.02
C PRO A 188 21.93 -30.36 31.67
N ASP A 189 22.36 -31.63 31.65
CA ASP A 189 22.69 -32.34 30.40
C ASP A 189 21.45 -32.81 29.63
N LYS A 190 20.28 -32.88 30.27
CA LYS A 190 19.02 -33.24 29.62
C LYS A 190 18.34 -31.99 29.07
N LYS A 191 18.30 -31.92 27.74
CA LYS A 191 17.66 -30.84 26.98
C LYS A 191 16.25 -31.23 26.55
N VAL A 192 15.33 -30.28 26.66
CA VAL A 192 13.98 -30.34 26.10
C VAL A 192 13.91 -29.36 24.95
N THR A 193 13.38 -29.82 23.83
CA THR A 193 13.09 -28.99 22.65
C THR A 193 11.61 -28.63 22.69
N VAL A 194 11.30 -27.34 22.58
CA VAL A 194 9.93 -26.82 22.67
C VAL A 194 9.67 -25.95 21.44
N HIS A 195 8.60 -26.24 20.70
CA HIS A 195 8.13 -25.37 19.61
C HIS A 195 7.47 -24.13 20.19
N LEU A 196 7.37 -23.09 19.35
CA LEU A 196 6.78 -21.82 19.77
C LEU A 196 5.30 -21.93 20.20
N THR A 197 4.60 -22.96 19.74
CA THR A 197 3.17 -23.22 19.97
C THR A 197 2.90 -24.35 20.97
N ASP A 198 3.93 -25.06 21.43
CA ASP A 198 3.76 -26.16 22.39
C ASP A 198 3.29 -25.62 23.74
N LYS A 199 2.21 -26.20 24.26
CA LYS A 199 1.62 -25.81 25.55
C LYS A 199 2.40 -26.42 26.71
N GLY A 200 2.67 -25.61 27.73
CA GLY A 200 3.25 -26.08 28.99
C GLY A 200 2.20 -26.44 30.04
N ALA A 201 2.65 -26.64 31.28
CA ALA A 201 1.85 -26.98 32.46
C ALA A 201 0.75 -25.95 32.81
N GLY A 202 0.82 -24.73 32.25
CA GLY A 202 -0.17 -23.68 32.43
C GLY A 202 -1.08 -23.43 31.22
N ASP A 203 -1.11 -24.34 30.24
CA ASP A 203 -1.84 -24.21 28.97
C ASP A 203 -1.54 -22.91 28.18
N GLU A 204 -0.35 -22.35 28.40
CA GLU A 204 0.24 -21.28 27.62
C GLU A 204 1.48 -21.81 26.89
N SER A 205 1.56 -21.51 25.59
CA SER A 205 2.78 -21.65 24.80
C SER A 205 3.66 -20.41 24.90
N ILE A 206 4.88 -20.48 24.37
CA ILE A 206 5.75 -19.30 24.22
C ILE A 206 5.04 -18.22 23.39
N GLY A 207 4.31 -18.62 22.34
CA GLY A 207 3.51 -17.73 21.50
C GLY A 207 2.39 -17.03 22.27
N ASP A 208 1.69 -17.73 23.16
CA ASP A 208 0.63 -17.14 23.99
C ASP A 208 1.20 -16.12 24.98
N ILE A 209 2.34 -16.45 25.60
CA ILE A 209 3.04 -15.56 26.51
C ILE A 209 3.52 -14.32 25.75
N LEU A 210 4.09 -14.48 24.55
CA LEU A 210 4.52 -13.38 23.69
C LEU A 210 3.33 -12.47 23.31
N LYS A 211 2.21 -13.08 22.90
CA LYS A 211 0.95 -12.39 22.59
C LYS A 211 0.49 -11.52 23.76
N ARG A 212 0.46 -12.08 24.97
CA ARG A 212 0.02 -11.37 26.18
C ARG A 212 1.00 -10.27 26.62
N LEU A 213 2.31 -10.52 26.59
CA LEU A 213 3.31 -9.56 27.06
C LEU A 213 3.40 -8.32 26.16
N TYR A 214 3.18 -8.46 24.86
CA TYR A 214 3.36 -7.39 23.88
C TYR A 214 2.07 -6.98 23.17
N SER A 215 0.91 -7.50 23.61
CA SER A 215 -0.41 -7.22 23.00
C SER A 215 -0.43 -7.43 21.48
N LEU A 216 0.19 -8.51 21.00
CA LEU A 216 0.33 -8.78 19.57
C LEU A 216 -0.91 -9.45 18.98
N ASN A 217 -1.22 -9.15 17.72
CA ASN A 217 -2.13 -9.99 16.95
C ASN A 217 -1.35 -11.21 16.42
N LEU A 218 -1.48 -12.31 17.15
CA LEU A 218 -0.76 -13.55 16.91
C LEU A 218 -1.74 -14.74 16.86
N THR A 219 -1.53 -15.61 15.88
CA THR A 219 -2.19 -16.92 15.76
C THR A 219 -1.16 -18.04 15.65
N ALA A 220 -1.47 -19.18 16.26
CA ALA A 220 -0.67 -20.39 16.13
C ALA A 220 -1.16 -21.19 14.91
N TYR A 221 -0.23 -21.67 14.10
CA TYR A 221 -0.51 -22.59 13.00
C TYR A 221 0.56 -23.69 12.98
N ASN A 222 0.17 -24.91 13.33
CA ASN A 222 1.10 -26.01 13.60
C ASN A 222 2.17 -25.60 14.63
N SER A 223 3.46 -25.72 14.28
CA SER A 223 4.60 -25.31 15.10
C SER A 223 5.04 -23.84 14.90
N GLN A 224 4.25 -23.04 14.18
CA GLN A 224 4.61 -21.69 13.73
C GLN A 224 3.68 -20.62 14.32
N LEU A 225 4.20 -19.40 14.43
CA LEU A 225 3.46 -18.21 14.84
C LEU A 225 3.24 -17.30 13.63
N ASN A 226 1.99 -16.99 13.33
CA ASN A 226 1.61 -15.97 12.37
C ASN A 226 1.38 -14.66 13.12
N MET A 227 2.11 -13.62 12.75
CA MET A 227 2.04 -12.31 13.38
C MET A 227 1.62 -11.25 12.37
N ILE A 228 0.68 -10.41 12.75
CA ILE A 228 0.13 -9.35 11.88
C ILE A 228 0.82 -8.03 12.16
N GLY A 229 1.48 -7.48 11.15
CA GLY A 229 2.00 -6.12 11.13
C GLY A 229 1.25 -5.25 10.13
N SER A 230 1.62 -3.97 10.05
CA SER A 230 0.99 -3.02 9.14
C SER A 230 1.98 -2.10 8.45
N ILE A 231 1.65 -1.73 7.21
CA ILE A 231 2.38 -0.80 6.35
C ILE A 231 1.41 0.31 5.95
N ARG A 232 1.85 1.56 6.08
CA ARG A 232 1.14 2.71 5.54
C ARG A 232 1.56 2.93 4.11
N LEU A 233 0.60 2.86 3.19
CA LEU A 233 0.76 3.23 1.80
C LEU A 233 0.05 4.54 1.54
N ARG A 234 0.71 5.45 0.84
CA ARG A 234 0.09 6.70 0.36
C ARG A 234 0.69 7.12 -0.96
N GLY A 235 -0.06 7.85 -1.77
CA GLY A 235 0.46 8.29 -3.06
C GLY A 235 -0.53 9.09 -3.88
N THR A 236 -0.05 9.55 -5.03
CA THR A 236 -0.80 10.29 -6.04
C THR A 236 -0.63 9.57 -7.38
N LEU A 237 -1.74 9.31 -8.08
CA LEU A 237 -1.76 8.62 -9.37
C LEU A 237 -2.65 9.34 -10.39
N GLY A 238 -2.20 9.42 -11.64
CA GLY A 238 -3.06 9.76 -12.77
C GLY A 238 -4.04 8.63 -13.08
N ILE A 239 -5.33 8.95 -13.22
CA ILE A 239 -6.43 7.98 -13.29
C ILE A 239 -6.90 7.77 -14.74
N ASN A 240 -7.44 8.82 -15.36
CA ASN A 240 -7.95 8.82 -16.72
C ASN A 240 -7.93 10.23 -17.31
N SER A 241 -8.10 10.32 -18.63
CA SER A 241 -8.23 11.56 -19.38
C SER A 241 -9.57 11.65 -20.09
N LEU A 242 -10.06 12.88 -20.29
CA LEU A 242 -11.28 13.18 -21.03
C LEU A 242 -11.22 14.55 -21.69
N PHE A 243 -12.06 14.73 -22.70
CA PHE A 243 -12.29 16.03 -23.34
C PHE A 243 -13.66 16.58 -22.95
N ILE A 244 -13.72 17.89 -22.68
CA ILE A 244 -14.98 18.64 -22.60
C ILE A 244 -14.96 19.70 -23.70
N ILE A 245 -15.91 19.62 -24.62
CA ILE A 245 -16.05 20.57 -25.73
C ILE A 245 -17.26 21.46 -25.45
N GLN A 246 -17.04 22.76 -25.42
CA GLN A 246 -18.08 23.77 -25.21
C GLN A 246 -18.18 24.67 -26.44
N ASN A 247 -19.35 24.68 -27.08
CA ASN A 247 -19.63 25.53 -28.24
C ASN A 247 -20.46 26.74 -27.80
N ASN A 248 -19.91 27.94 -28.01
CA ASN A 248 -20.56 29.21 -27.68
C ASN A 248 -20.79 30.02 -28.97
N PRO A 249 -22.05 30.21 -29.40
CA PRO A 249 -22.36 30.99 -30.60
C PRO A 249 -21.84 32.44 -30.50
N LEU A 250 -21.36 32.98 -31.62
CA LEU A 250 -20.92 34.36 -31.76
C LEU A 250 -22.13 35.20 -32.17
N GLY A 251 -22.70 35.95 -31.22
CA GLY A 251 -23.85 36.83 -31.46
C GLY A 251 -24.16 37.73 -30.26
N GLN A 252 -24.96 38.78 -30.46
CA GLN A 252 -25.37 39.72 -29.40
C GLN A 252 -26.42 39.13 -28.43
N ILE A 253 -27.10 38.05 -28.84
CA ILE A 253 -28.06 37.33 -28.01
C ILE A 253 -27.39 36.03 -27.55
N PRO A 254 -27.19 35.80 -26.24
CA PRO A 254 -26.58 34.59 -25.73
C PRO A 254 -27.49 33.39 -25.99
N LEU A 255 -27.10 32.55 -26.93
CA LEU A 255 -27.69 31.24 -27.14
C LEU A 255 -27.10 30.23 -26.14
N PRO A 256 -27.84 29.19 -25.75
CA PRO A 256 -27.37 28.19 -24.78
C PRO A 256 -26.12 27.47 -25.28
N THR A 257 -25.10 27.38 -24.42
CA THR A 257 -23.87 26.64 -24.66
C THR A 257 -24.16 25.15 -24.82
N LYS A 258 -23.68 24.53 -25.91
CA LYS A 258 -23.69 23.08 -26.04
C LYS A 258 -22.40 22.51 -25.47
N THR A 259 -22.53 21.59 -24.52
CA THR A 259 -21.40 20.89 -23.90
C THR A 259 -21.44 19.42 -24.25
N GLN A 260 -20.30 18.87 -24.65
CA GLN A 260 -20.11 17.44 -24.91
C GLN A 260 -18.90 16.94 -24.11
N THR A 261 -19.03 15.76 -23.51
CA THR A 261 -17.94 15.08 -22.80
C THR A 261 -17.56 13.82 -23.57
N ILE A 262 -16.27 13.63 -23.84
CA ILE A 262 -15.74 12.49 -24.58
C ILE A 262 -14.63 11.84 -23.72
N PRO A 263 -14.81 10.61 -23.23
CA PRO A 263 -13.74 9.86 -22.57
C PRO A 263 -12.58 9.63 -23.53
N SER A 264 -11.35 9.65 -23.01
CA SER A 264 -10.14 9.38 -23.79
C SER A 264 -9.44 8.12 -23.29
N LYS A 265 -8.37 8.24 -22.50
CA LYS A 265 -7.56 7.12 -22.01
C LYS A 265 -7.82 6.86 -20.53
N THR A 266 -7.67 5.60 -20.14
CA THR A 266 -7.52 5.20 -18.74
C THR A 266 -6.06 4.84 -18.51
N SER A 267 -5.54 5.08 -17.30
CA SER A 267 -4.19 4.65 -16.97
C SER A 267 -4.10 3.12 -17.06
N THR A 268 -3.26 2.61 -17.95
CA THR A 268 -3.01 1.17 -18.15
C THR A 268 -1.64 0.73 -17.63
N ASN A 269 -0.92 1.61 -16.91
CA ASN A 269 0.45 1.34 -16.53
C ASN A 269 0.52 0.47 -15.28
N ASN A 270 1.10 -0.72 -15.44
CA ASN A 270 1.73 -1.41 -14.35
C ASN A 270 3.01 -0.63 -13.98
N LEU A 271 3.05 -0.07 -12.78
CA LEU A 271 4.25 0.57 -12.25
C LEU A 271 5.26 -0.53 -11.84
N PHE A 272 6.02 -1.05 -12.79
CA PHE A 272 7.13 -1.96 -12.50
C PHE A 272 8.44 -1.18 -12.35
N LEU A 273 9.25 -1.58 -11.36
CA LEU A 273 10.66 -1.24 -11.24
C LEU A 273 11.49 -2.19 -12.09
#